data_AF-A0A1H7VKV6-F1
#
_entry.id   AF-A0A1H7VKV6-F1
#
_cell.length_a   1.000
_cell.length_b   1.000
_cell.length_c   1.000
_cell.angle_alpha   90.00
_cell.angle_beta   90.00
_cell.angle_gamma   90.00
#
_symmetry.space_group_name_H-M   'P 1'
#
loop_
_entity.id
_entity.type
_entity.pdbx_description
1 polymer ?
#
loop_
_entity_poly.entity_id
_entity_poly.type
_entity_poly.pdbx_seq_one_letter_code
_entity_poly.pdbx_strand_id
1 'polypeptide(L)' 'MKLFGKNHLIICIITFAILFLMNYLGNNEADKLQRALMIGAAGVIGLSVGLLIMNKGKDDKTPPHDFD' A
#
# COMPACT_ATOMS: atom_id res chain seq x y z
N MET A 1 5.58 16.42 5.15
CA MET A 1 6.34 15.14 5.08
C MET A 1 6.47 14.75 3.62
N LYS A 2 7.68 14.49 3.10
CA LYS A 2 7.86 14.00 1.71
C LYS A 2 7.17 12.64 1.61
N LEU A 3 6.03 12.59 0.91
CA LEU A 3 5.21 11.38 0.76
C LEU A 3 5.97 10.23 0.07
N PHE A 4 7.04 10.54 -0.68
CA PHE A 4 7.96 9.59 -1.32
C PHE A 4 9.33 9.54 -0.64
N GLY A 5 9.43 9.92 0.64
CA GLY A 5 10.66 9.86 1.42
C GLY A 5 10.88 8.51 2.12
N LYS A 6 11.94 8.43 2.94
CA LYS A 6 12.26 7.27 3.80
C LYS A 6 11.05 6.70 4.54
N ASN A 7 10.13 7.55 4.99
CA ASN A 7 8.96 7.13 5.75
C ASN A 7 8.00 6.24 4.93
N HIS A 8 7.83 6.50 3.62
CA HIS A 8 6.98 5.66 2.78
C HIS A 8 7.59 4.29 2.55
N LEU A 9 8.91 4.23 2.36
CA LEU A 9 9.63 2.97 2.22
C LEU A 9 9.53 2.12 3.49
N ILE A 10 9.63 2.74 4.67
CA ILE A 10 9.43 2.06 5.97
C ILE A 10 8.02 1.50 6.08
N ILE A 11 6.99 2.29 5.73
CA ILE A 11 5.59 1.83 5.78
C ILE A 11 5.39 0.65 4.80
N CYS A 12 5.91 0.74 3.57
CA CYS A 12 5.80 -0.34 2.59
C CYS A 12 6.46 -1.64 3.07
N ILE A 13 7.65 -1.56 3.68
CA ILE A 13 8.34 -2.73 4.24
C ILE A 13 7.53 -3.36 5.37
N ILE A 14 6.99 -2.55 6.29
CA ILE A 14 6.19 -3.05 7.41
C ILE A 14 4.89 -3.68 6.89
N THR A 15 4.18 -3.01 5.98
CA THR A 15 2.96 -3.56 5.36
C THR A 15 3.23 -4.86 4.62
N PHE A 16 4.32 -4.94 3.84
CA PHE A 16 4.73 -6.17 3.18
C PHE A 16 4.98 -7.29 4.20
N ALA A 17 5.76 -7.02 5.24
CA ALA A 17 6.09 -8.01 6.25
C ALA A 17 4.84 -8.56 6.96
N ILE A 18 3.88 -7.69 7.32
CA ILE A 18 2.62 -8.11 7.94
C ILE A 18 1.81 -8.99 6.98
N LEU A 19 1.59 -8.54 5.74
CA LEU A 19 0.79 -9.29 4.76
C LEU A 19 1.44 -10.62 4.38
N PHE A 20 2.76 -10.62 4.20
CA PHE A 20 3.55 -11.81 3.92
C PHE A 20 3.44 -12.81 5.08
N LEU A 21 3.72 -12.37 6.31
CA LEU A 21 3.69 -13.25 7.48
C LEU A 21 2.28 -13.79 7.73
N MET A 22 1.24 -12.96 7.60
CA MET A 22 -0.15 -13.39 7.78
C MET A 22 -0.61 -14.42 6.72
N ASN A 23 0.01 -14.43 5.53
CA ASN A 23 -0.32 -15.40 4.48
C ASN A 23 0.64 -16.60 4.42
N TYR A 24 1.81 -16.48 5.03
CA TYR A 24 2.83 -17.52 5.08
C TYR A 24 2.70 -18.40 6.34
N LEU A 25 2.50 -17.78 7.51
CA LEU A 25 2.38 -18.48 8.78
C LEU A 25 1.02 -19.19 8.86
N GLY A 26 1.02 -20.45 9.31
CA GLY A 26 -0.17 -21.28 9.42
C GLY A 26 -0.69 -21.83 8.08
N ASN A 27 -0.05 -21.50 6.97
CA ASN A 27 -0.38 -22.05 5.65
C ASN A 27 0.42 -23.34 5.38
N ASN A 28 -0.29 -24.43 5.14
CA ASN A 28 0.29 -25.75 4.87
C ASN A 28 0.27 -26.14 3.39
N GLU A 29 -0.17 -25.24 2.52
CA GLU A 29 -0.18 -25.50 1.08
C GLU A 29 1.22 -25.43 0.46
N ALA A 30 1.41 -26.16 -0.64
CA ALA A 30 2.68 -26.21 -1.37
C ALA A 30 3.09 -24.83 -1.91
N ASP A 31 2.11 -24.03 -2.36
CA ASP A 31 2.33 -22.73 -3.00
C ASP A 31 2.34 -21.55 -2.02
N LYS A 32 2.41 -21.81 -0.70
CA LYS A 32 2.30 -20.78 0.34
C LYS A 32 3.31 -19.63 0.20
N LEU A 33 4.52 -19.93 -0.27
CA LEU A 33 5.56 -18.91 -0.48
C LEU A 33 5.16 -17.96 -1.61
N GLN A 34 4.78 -18.52 -2.77
CA GLN A 34 4.36 -17.74 -3.92
C GLN A 34 3.11 -16.91 -3.60
N ARG A 35 2.15 -17.51 -2.89
CA ARG A 35 0.92 -16.84 -2.46
C ARG A 35 1.22 -15.68 -1.51
N ALA A 36 2.04 -15.89 -0.49
CA ALA A 36 2.41 -14.84 0.46
C ALA A 36 3.20 -13.71 -0.21
N LEU A 37 4.12 -14.02 -1.13
CA LEU A 37 4.85 -13.03 -1.91
C LEU A 37 3.91 -12.21 -2.81
N MET A 38 2.99 -12.87 -3.51
CA MET A 38 2.03 -12.20 -4.39
C MET A 38 1.09 -11.28 -3.61
N ILE A 39 0.56 -11.74 -2.48
CA ILE A 39 -0.33 -10.94 -1.63
C ILE A 39 0.42 -9.76 -1.01
N GLY A 40 1.64 -9.99 -0.50
CA GLY A 40 2.50 -8.93 0.01
C GLY A 40 2.80 -7.87 -1.06
N ALA A 41 3.21 -8.29 -2.26
CA ALA A 41 3.52 -7.40 -3.36
C ALA A 41 2.29 -6.61 -3.85
N ALA A 42 1.16 -7.28 -4.03
CA ALA A 42 -0.10 -6.63 -4.41
C ALA A 42 -0.56 -5.60 -3.38
N GLY A 43 -0.40 -5.91 -2.08
CA GLY A 43 -0.72 -4.98 -0.99
C GLY A 43 0.14 -3.72 -1.00
N VAL A 44 1.45 -3.85 -1.23
CA VAL A 44 2.36 -2.70 -1.35
C VAL A 44 2.03 -1.86 -2.59
N ILE A 45 1.76 -2.49 -3.73
CA ILE A 45 1.36 -1.78 -4.96
C ILE A 45 0.06 -1.00 -4.72
N GLY A 46 -0.96 -1.65 -4.12
CA GLY A 46 -2.23 -1.00 -3.77
C GLY A 46 -2.04 0.19 -2.83
N LEU A 47 -1.17 0.06 -1.83
CA LEU A 47 -0.83 1.15 -0.92
C LEU A 47 -0.14 2.32 -1.65
N SER A 48 0.86 2.05 -2.50
CA SER A 48 1.55 3.08 -3.27
C SER A 48 0.61 3.80 -4.23
N VAL A 49 -0.27 3.07 -4.94
CA VAL A 49 -1.27 3.65 -5.83
C VAL A 49 -2.32 4.45 -5.06
N GLY A 50 -2.82 3.94 -3.94
CA GLY A 50 -3.76 4.67 -3.09
C GLY A 50 -3.19 5.99 -2.56
N LEU A 51 -1.92 5.98 -2.14
CA LEU A 51 -1.21 7.19 -1.72
C LEU A 51 -0.97 8.16 -2.87
N LEU A 52 -0.69 7.66 -4.09
CA LEU A 52 -0.57 8.50 -5.29
C LEU A 52 -1.88 9.23 -5.60
N ILE A 53 -3.01 8.52 -5.58
CA ILE A 53 -4.35 9.09 -5.81
C ILE A 53 -4.67 10.11 -4.71
N MET A 54 -4.45 9.75 -3.45
CA MET A 54 -4.68 10.63 -2.30
C MET A 54 -3.82 11.91 -2.39
N ASN A 55 -2.57 11.81 -2.83
CA ASN A 55 -1.71 12.98 -2.96
C ASN A 55 -2.15 13.89 -4.11
N LYS A 56 -2.68 13.32 -5.19
CA LYS A 56 -3.17 14.09 -6.35
C LYS A 56 -4.38 14.95 -5.98
N GLY A 57 -5.29 14.44 -5.15
CA GLY A 57 -6.44 15.21 -4.64
C GLY A 57 -6.08 16.32 -3.64
N LYS A 58 -4.86 16.32 -3.07
CA LYS A 58 -4.41 17.37 -2.13
C LYS A 58 -3.88 18.62 -2.83
N ASP A 59 -3.50 18.50 -4.10
CA ASP A 59 -3.03 19.62 -4.94
C ASP A 59 -4.14 20.21 -5.82
N ASP A 60 -5.37 19.68 -5.70
CA ASP A 60 -6.55 20.22 -6.38
C ASP A 60 -6.89 21.60 -5.79
N LYS A 61 -6.60 22.65 -6.56
CA LYS A 61 -6.85 24.06 -6.20
C LYS A 61 -8.25 24.53 -6.61
N THR A 62 -9.06 23.64 -7.16
CA THR A 62 -10.47 23.90 -7.43
C THR A 62 -11.24 23.58 -6.15
N PRO A 63 -11.68 24.58 -5.36
CA PRO A 63 -12.62 24.32 -4.30
C PRO A 63 -13.84 23.58 -4.89
N PRO A 64 -14.52 22.71 -4.12
CA PRO A 64 -15.83 22.23 -4.50
C PRO A 64 -16.65 23.44 -4.96
N HIS A 65 -17.33 23.32 -6.10
CA HIS A 65 -18.24 24.37 -6.54
C HIS A 65 -19.29 24.53 -5.44
N ASP A 66 -19.22 25.61 -4.66
CA ASP A 66 -20.28 25.97 -3.74
C ASP A 66 -21.52 26.20 -4.59
N PHE A 67 -22.47 25.27 -4.48
CA PHE A 67 -23.81 25.42 -5.05
C PHE A 67 -24.60 26.33 -4.10
N ASP A 68 -24.31 27.62 -4.13
CA ASP A 68 -25.18 28.68 -3.61
C ASP A 68 -26.31 29.00 -4.61
#